data_AF-A0A9D6Z080-F1
#
_entry.id   AF-A0A9D6Z080-F1
#
_cell.length_a   1.000
_cell.length_b   1.000
_cell.length_c   1.000
_cell.angle_alpha   90.00
_cell.angle_beta   90.00
_cell.angle_gamma   90.00
#
_symmetry.space_group_name_H-M   'P 1'
#
loop_
_entity.id
_entity.type
_entity.pdbx_description
1 polymer ?
#
loop_
_entity_poly.entity_id
_entity_poly.type
_entity_poly.pdbx_seq_one_letter_code
_entity_poly.pdbx_strand_id
1 'polypeptide(L)'
;MTEKREISAKSFVRDVRSGMSSSDLMRKYKLSQTGFRSVLRKLIKAKLVSTAEINSRTWLAKDIGIVSGLRRFPRTEVKFPLVCCPADQPAEKGFVRDISAKGLSVEGIKALPGEAKNFRIRSSELVDSSTFEIEVKCRWTKANNDAEEEDVAGFEITSISTGAFDELEKIIKH
;
A
#
# COMPACT_ATOMS: atom_id res chain seq x y z
N MET A 1 -13.24 -33.90 -3.87
CA MET A 1 -13.52 -33.70 -2.43
C MET A 1 -12.20 -33.45 -1.73
N THR A 2 -11.96 -32.25 -1.21
CA THR A 2 -10.68 -31.89 -0.56
C THR A 2 -10.79 -32.17 0.93
N GLU A 3 -10.05 -33.18 1.42
CA GLU A 3 -9.97 -33.48 2.85
C GLU A 3 -9.49 -32.25 3.63
N LYS A 4 -10.26 -31.88 4.65
CA LYS A 4 -9.95 -30.76 5.53
C LYS A 4 -8.81 -31.16 6.45
N ARG A 5 -7.57 -30.94 6.02
CA ARG A 5 -6.38 -31.25 6.82
C ARG A 5 -6.30 -30.31 8.02
N GLU A 6 -6.25 -30.89 9.21
CA GLU A 6 -6.04 -30.14 10.44
C GLU A 6 -4.56 -29.83 10.61
N ILE A 7 -4.22 -28.55 10.47
CA ILE A 7 -2.87 -28.07 10.78
C ILE A 7 -2.85 -27.65 12.24
N SER A 8 -1.98 -28.29 13.03
CA SER A 8 -1.75 -27.87 14.41
C SER A 8 -1.14 -26.46 14.43
N ALA A 9 -1.91 -25.49 14.95
CA ALA A 9 -1.47 -24.11 15.09
C ALA A 9 -0.19 -24.00 15.92
N LYS A 10 -0.03 -24.81 16.98
CA LYS A 10 1.17 -24.82 17.83
C LYS A 10 2.42 -25.22 17.05
N SER A 11 2.33 -26.27 16.23
CA SER A 11 3.45 -26.74 15.41
C SER A 11 3.84 -25.70 14.37
N PHE A 12 2.85 -25.07 13.74
CA PHE A 12 3.08 -24.03 12.75
C PHE A 12 3.76 -22.80 13.37
N VAL A 13 3.29 -22.33 14.52
CA VAL A 13 3.89 -21.21 15.26
C VAL A 13 5.32 -21.51 15.67
N ARG A 14 5.61 -22.74 16.10
CA ARG A 14 6.97 -23.16 16.46
C ARG A 14 7.91 -23.10 15.25
N ASP A 15 7.49 -23.62 14.11
CA ASP A 15 8.29 -23.58 12.88
C ASP A 15 8.44 -22.14 12.33
N VAL A 16 7.39 -21.34 12.49
CA VAL A 16 7.42 -19.91 12.22
C VAL A 16 8.49 -19.24 13.08
N ARG A 17 8.54 -19.54 14.39
CA ARG A 17 9.52 -18.99 15.34
C ARG A 17 10.94 -19.50 15.13
N SER A 18 11.10 -20.72 14.64
CA SER A 18 12.42 -21.31 14.39
C SER A 18 13.14 -20.73 13.16
N GLY A 19 12.51 -19.82 12.41
CA GLY A 19 13.16 -19.17 11.27
C GLY A 19 12.91 -19.84 9.93
N MET A 20 11.95 -20.76 9.85
CA MET A 20 11.65 -21.48 8.61
C MET A 20 11.15 -20.51 7.52
N SER A 21 11.64 -20.66 6.29
CA SER A 21 11.21 -19.79 5.18
C SER A 21 9.76 -20.06 4.77
N SER A 22 9.13 -19.14 4.05
CA SER A 22 7.76 -19.30 3.56
C SER A 22 7.62 -20.48 2.61
N SER A 23 8.60 -20.72 1.74
CA SER A 23 8.61 -21.86 0.82
C SER A 23 8.76 -23.19 1.57
N ASP A 24 9.57 -23.23 2.63
CA ASP A 24 9.74 -24.41 3.48
C ASP A 24 8.48 -24.71 4.30
N LEU A 25 7.84 -23.69 4.88
CA LEU A 25 6.56 -23.82 5.57
C LEU A 25 5.47 -24.31 4.62
N MET A 26 5.37 -23.73 3.42
CA MET A 26 4.41 -24.18 2.41
C MET A 26 4.63 -25.62 2.00
N ARG A 27 5.88 -26.03 1.78
CA ARG A 27 6.22 -27.42 1.43
C ARG A 27 5.92 -28.38 2.58
N LYS A 28 6.31 -28.04 3.82
CA LYS A 28 6.11 -28.87 5.02
C LYS A 28 4.63 -29.07 5.33
N TYR A 29 3.84 -28.00 5.24
CA TYR A 29 2.41 -28.02 5.54
C TYR A 29 1.54 -28.26 4.30
N LYS A 30 2.15 -28.51 3.13
CA LYS A 30 1.48 -28.70 1.83
C LYS A 30 0.44 -27.61 1.54
N LEU A 31 0.83 -26.36 1.82
CA LEU A 31 -0.03 -25.19 1.65
C LEU A 31 0.25 -24.58 0.27
N SER A 32 -0.82 -24.23 -0.44
CA SER A 32 -0.73 -23.26 -1.52
C SER A 32 -0.44 -21.86 -0.96
N GLN A 33 0.00 -20.93 -1.81
CA GLN A 33 0.20 -19.54 -1.44
C GLN A 33 -1.04 -18.94 -0.76
N THR A 34 -2.23 -19.20 -1.31
CA THR A 34 -3.52 -18.76 -0.75
C THR A 34 -3.81 -19.43 0.61
N GLY A 35 -3.52 -20.72 0.74
CA GLY A 35 -3.66 -21.46 1.99
C GLY A 35 -2.74 -20.92 3.10
N PHE A 36 -1.49 -20.64 2.77
CA PHE A 36 -0.51 -20.04 3.67
C PHE A 36 -0.96 -18.66 4.18
N ARG A 37 -1.43 -17.79 3.27
CA ARG A 37 -2.00 -16.48 3.63
C ARG A 37 -3.21 -16.61 4.57
N SER A 38 -4.05 -17.63 4.37
CA SER A 38 -5.22 -17.89 5.22
C SER A 38 -4.82 -18.34 6.62
N VAL A 39 -3.83 -19.23 6.73
CA VAL A 39 -3.28 -19.70 8.01
C VAL A 39 -2.67 -18.55 8.80
N LEU A 40 -1.83 -17.71 8.17
CA LEU A 40 -1.24 -16.55 8.84
C LEU A 40 -2.30 -15.58 9.37
N ARG A 41 -3.34 -15.27 8.59
CA ARG A 41 -4.46 -14.42 9.04
C ARG A 41 -5.16 -15.00 10.26
N LYS A 42 -5.41 -16.31 10.29
CA LYS A 42 -6.03 -16.98 11.43
C LYS A 42 -5.15 -16.93 12.69
N LEU A 43 -3.83 -17.08 12.55
CA LEU A 43 -2.88 -17.01 13.67
C LEU A 43 -2.78 -15.60 14.25
N ILE A 44 -2.78 -14.56 13.41
CA ILE A 44 -2.81 -13.16 13.85
C ILE A 44 -4.13 -12.87 14.58
N LYS A 45 -5.27 -13.28 14.00
CA LYS A 45 -6.60 -13.10 14.62
C LYS A 45 -6.68 -13.79 15.97
N ALA A 46 -6.04 -14.94 16.12
CA ALA A 46 -5.94 -15.69 17.38
C ALA A 46 -4.87 -15.17 18.34
N LYS A 47 -4.14 -14.08 17.99
CA LYS A 47 -3.04 -13.50 18.78
C LYS A 47 -1.91 -14.48 19.11
N LEU A 48 -1.75 -15.54 18.32
CA LEU A 48 -0.71 -16.55 18.52
C LEU A 48 0.64 -16.13 17.94
N VAL A 49 0.61 -15.23 16.95
CA VAL A 49 1.77 -14.60 16.31
C VAL A 49 1.45 -13.13 16.12
N SER A 50 2.42 -12.25 16.42
CA SER A 50 2.24 -10.83 16.17
C SER A 50 2.56 -10.47 14.71
N THR A 51 1.97 -9.38 14.22
CA THR A 51 2.31 -8.84 12.89
C THR A 51 3.78 -8.43 12.80
N ALA A 52 4.36 -7.90 13.87
CA ALA A 52 5.79 -7.55 13.94
C ALA A 52 6.71 -8.78 13.81
N GLU A 53 6.32 -9.92 14.40
CA GLU A 53 7.05 -11.19 14.34
C GLU A 53 7.04 -11.80 12.93
N ILE A 54 6.01 -11.53 12.12
CA ILE A 54 5.93 -11.96 10.72
C ILE A 54 6.68 -10.97 9.81
N ASN A 55 6.56 -9.67 10.05
CA ASN A 55 7.18 -8.62 9.22
C ASN A 55 8.71 -8.59 9.35
N SER A 56 9.25 -8.84 10.54
CA SER A 56 10.70 -8.89 10.79
C SER A 56 11.40 -10.04 10.05
N ARG A 57 10.65 -11.03 9.56
CA ARG A 57 11.20 -12.23 8.90
C ARG A 57 11.24 -12.13 7.37
N THR A 58 11.00 -10.95 6.81
CA THR A 58 11.13 -10.67 5.37
C THR A 58 10.31 -11.59 4.44
N TRP A 59 9.37 -12.38 4.96
CA TRP A 59 8.51 -13.29 4.19
C TRP A 59 7.56 -12.58 3.22
N LEU A 60 7.46 -11.25 3.34
CA LEU A 60 6.31 -10.45 2.95
C LEU A 60 6.59 -9.35 1.94
N ALA A 61 7.83 -9.14 1.52
CA ALA A 61 8.15 -8.02 0.62
C ALA A 61 7.54 -8.16 -0.79
N LYS A 62 7.14 -9.37 -1.21
CA LYS A 62 6.57 -9.58 -2.56
C LYS A 62 5.17 -10.18 -2.61
N ASP A 63 4.69 -10.83 -1.55
CA ASP A 63 3.75 -11.92 -1.81
C ASP A 63 2.60 -12.11 -0.83
N ILE A 64 2.28 -11.12 0.01
CA ILE A 64 1.00 -11.15 0.71
C ILE A 64 0.41 -9.74 0.72
N GLY A 65 -0.75 -9.58 0.06
CA GLY A 65 -1.64 -8.42 0.16
C GLY A 65 -2.24 -8.20 1.55
N ILE A 66 -1.47 -8.46 2.62
CA ILE A 66 -1.70 -8.05 4.02
C ILE A 66 -1.14 -6.62 4.24
N VAL A 67 -0.65 -5.94 3.20
CA VAL A 67 -0.17 -4.54 3.31
C VAL A 67 -1.29 -3.57 3.69
N SER A 68 -2.56 -3.88 3.43
CA SER A 68 -3.68 -3.03 3.83
C SER A 68 -3.88 -2.93 5.35
N GLY A 69 -3.45 -3.94 6.13
CA GLY A 69 -3.62 -3.98 7.59
C GLY A 69 -2.45 -3.44 8.42
N LEU A 70 -1.36 -3.01 7.79
CA LEU A 70 -0.15 -2.50 8.47
C LEU A 70 0.02 -0.99 8.37
N ARG A 71 -0.84 -0.31 7.59
CA ARG A 71 -0.79 1.13 7.47
C ARG A 71 -1.38 1.74 8.73
N ARG A 72 -0.61 2.59 9.41
CA ARG A 72 -1.10 3.39 10.55
C ARG A 72 -2.29 4.28 10.15
N PHE A 73 -2.38 4.61 8.86
CA PHE A 73 -3.46 5.37 8.26
C PHE A 73 -4.08 4.54 7.13
N PRO A 74 -5.36 4.15 7.21
CA PRO A 74 -6.04 3.50 6.11
C PRO A 74 -6.00 4.42 4.88
N ARG A 75 -5.82 3.85 3.69
CA ARG A 75 -5.91 4.60 2.44
C ARG A 75 -7.30 4.40 1.86
N THR A 76 -7.88 5.50 1.42
CA THR A 76 -9.14 5.52 0.67
C THR A 76 -8.78 5.44 -0.81
N GLU A 77 -9.39 4.48 -1.53
CA GLU A 77 -9.36 4.49 -2.99
C GLU A 77 -10.17 5.69 -3.47
N VAL A 78 -9.60 6.46 -4.38
CA VAL A 78 -10.27 7.65 -4.87
C VAL A 78 -11.39 7.21 -5.83
N LYS A 79 -12.63 7.61 -5.55
CA LYS A 79 -13.80 7.21 -6.35
C LYS A 79 -13.90 7.92 -7.70
N PHE A 80 -13.11 8.97 -7.88
CA PHE A 80 -13.08 9.80 -9.08
C PHE A 80 -11.64 10.16 -9.46
N PRO A 81 -11.35 10.48 -10.73
CA PRO A 81 -9.99 10.79 -11.16
C PRO A 81 -9.50 12.10 -10.51
N LEU A 82 -8.53 12.00 -9.61
CA LEU A 82 -7.79 13.15 -9.09
C LEU A 82 -6.53 13.34 -9.92
N VAL A 83 -6.46 14.46 -10.63
CA VAL A 83 -5.28 14.80 -11.44
C VAL A 83 -4.28 15.50 -10.54
N CYS A 84 -3.03 15.06 -10.60
CA CYS A 84 -1.91 15.77 -9.99
C CYS A 84 -0.82 16.06 -11.02
N CYS A 85 -0.15 17.20 -10.86
CA CYS A 85 1.04 17.54 -11.63
C CYS A 85 2.14 18.11 -10.71
N PRO A 86 3.42 17.84 -11.01
CA PRO A 86 4.52 18.57 -10.37
C PRO A 86 4.42 20.07 -10.67
N ALA A 87 4.62 20.90 -9.66
CA ALA A 87 4.50 22.36 -9.79
C ALA A 87 5.56 22.94 -10.75
N ASP A 88 6.73 22.30 -10.83
CA ASP A 88 7.82 22.63 -11.75
C ASP A 88 7.60 22.09 -13.18
N GLN A 89 6.76 21.06 -13.35
CA GLN A 89 6.51 20.38 -14.62
C GLN A 89 5.00 20.20 -14.87
N PRO A 90 4.25 21.29 -15.08
CA PRO A 90 2.79 21.24 -15.19
C PRO A 90 2.26 20.50 -16.43
N ALA A 91 3.15 20.21 -17.39
CA ALA A 91 2.83 19.39 -18.56
C ALA A 91 2.80 17.88 -18.23
N GLU A 92 3.53 17.45 -17.21
CA GLU A 92 3.47 16.08 -16.70
C GLU A 92 2.19 15.92 -15.87
N LYS A 93 1.38 14.91 -16.19
CA LYS A 93 0.11 14.64 -15.51
C LYS A 93 0.15 13.24 -14.96
N GLY A 94 -0.36 13.08 -13.76
CA GLY A 94 -0.64 11.79 -13.17
C GLY A 94 -1.98 11.74 -12.48
N PHE A 95 -2.34 10.54 -12.06
CA PHE A 95 -3.62 10.22 -11.44
C PHE A 95 -3.39 9.64 -10.05
N VAL A 96 -4.08 10.18 -9.06
CA VAL A 96 -4.03 9.64 -7.69
C VAL A 96 -4.89 8.38 -7.63
N ARG A 97 -4.28 7.23 -7.31
CA ARG A 97 -4.99 5.94 -7.19
C ARG A 97 -5.59 5.75 -5.80
N ASP A 98 -4.79 6.06 -4.78
CA ASP A 98 -5.22 6.00 -3.39
C ASP A 98 -4.62 7.15 -2.59
N ILE A 99 -5.32 7.56 -1.52
CA ILE A 99 -4.91 8.70 -0.70
C ILE A 99 -5.23 8.49 0.78
N SER A 100 -4.46 9.15 1.63
CA SER A 100 -4.62 9.20 3.08
C SER A 100 -4.10 10.52 3.60
N ALA A 101 -4.35 10.82 4.88
CA ALA A 101 -3.84 12.02 5.54
C ALA A 101 -2.30 12.13 5.58
N LYS A 102 -1.55 11.08 5.22
CA LYS A 102 -0.08 11.06 5.27
C LYS A 102 0.60 10.72 3.95
N GLY A 103 -0.14 10.43 2.90
CA GLY A 103 0.46 9.96 1.66
C GLY A 103 -0.55 9.51 0.64
N LEU A 104 -0.05 9.34 -0.58
CA LEU A 104 -0.82 8.97 -1.75
C LEU A 104 -0.02 8.03 -2.65
N SER A 105 -0.70 7.36 -3.56
CA SER A 105 -0.08 6.70 -4.71
C SER A 105 -0.52 7.39 -5.99
N VAL A 106 0.43 7.60 -6.89
CA VAL A 106 0.24 8.30 -8.16
C VAL A 106 0.72 7.43 -9.29
N GLU A 107 -0.08 7.38 -10.34
CA GLU A 107 0.23 6.78 -11.63
C GLU A 107 0.59 7.87 -12.63
N GLY A 108 1.56 7.62 -13.51
CA GLY A 108 1.94 8.53 -14.60
C GLY A 108 2.97 9.60 -14.25
N ILE A 109 3.38 9.71 -12.97
CA ILE A 109 4.48 10.59 -12.55
C ILE A 109 5.72 9.78 -12.23
N LYS A 110 6.83 10.10 -12.91
CA LYS A 110 8.13 9.47 -12.63
C LYS A 110 8.79 10.11 -11.43
N ALA A 111 9.30 9.28 -10.53
CA ALA A 111 10.06 9.71 -9.37
C ALA A 111 11.08 8.64 -8.95
N LEU A 112 12.10 9.06 -8.20
CA LEU A 112 13.04 8.16 -7.53
C LEU A 112 12.76 8.10 -6.02
N PRO A 113 12.93 6.94 -5.37
CA PRO A 113 12.81 6.86 -3.92
C PRO A 113 13.70 7.89 -3.21
N GLY A 114 13.09 8.72 -2.36
CA GLY A 114 13.76 9.82 -1.67
C GLY A 114 13.65 11.18 -2.35
N GLU A 115 13.24 11.25 -3.62
CA GLU A 115 12.99 12.49 -4.34
C GLU A 115 11.82 13.26 -3.72
N ALA A 116 11.98 14.58 -3.56
CA ALA A 116 10.91 15.47 -3.13
C ALA A 116 10.28 16.15 -4.35
N LYS A 117 8.95 16.26 -4.35
CA LYS A 117 8.18 16.97 -5.38
C LYS A 117 7.10 17.81 -4.72
N ASN A 118 6.72 18.91 -5.36
CA ASN A 118 5.56 19.70 -4.98
C ASN A 118 4.43 19.38 -5.95
N PHE A 119 3.38 18.73 -5.48
CA PHE A 119 2.24 18.37 -6.31
C PHE A 119 1.15 19.41 -6.19
N ARG A 120 0.60 19.78 -7.34
CA ARG A 120 -0.65 20.51 -7.47
C ARG A 120 -1.75 19.52 -7.82
N ILE A 121 -2.73 19.37 -6.94
CA ILE A 121 -3.84 18.42 -7.08
C ILE A 121 -5.11 19.18 -7.44
N ARG A 122 -5.82 18.68 -8.46
CA ARG A 122 -7.10 19.21 -8.91
C ARG A 122 -8.14 18.10 -8.93
N SER A 123 -9.28 18.35 -8.30
CA SER A 123 -10.48 17.55 -8.48
C SER A 123 -11.22 18.02 -9.73
N SER A 124 -11.68 17.11 -10.57
CA SER A 124 -12.46 17.43 -11.76
C SER A 124 -13.97 17.41 -11.50
N GLU A 125 -14.43 16.74 -10.44
CA GLU A 125 -15.86 16.50 -10.18
C GLU A 125 -16.49 17.50 -9.20
N LEU A 126 -15.68 18.18 -8.39
CA LEU A 126 -16.19 19.15 -7.45
C LEU A 126 -16.31 20.50 -8.15
N VAL A 127 -17.55 20.96 -8.33
CA VAL A 127 -17.91 22.24 -8.97
C VAL A 127 -17.21 23.44 -8.30
N ASP A 128 -16.80 23.29 -7.03
CA ASP A 128 -16.04 24.26 -6.25
C ASP A 128 -14.62 23.81 -5.87
N SER A 129 -14.03 22.82 -6.56
CA SER A 129 -12.70 22.32 -6.16
C SER A 129 -11.62 23.37 -6.33
N SER A 130 -11.18 23.89 -5.19
CA SER A 130 -9.91 24.59 -5.10
C SER A 130 -8.79 23.62 -5.47
N THR A 131 -7.96 24.04 -6.41
CA THR A 131 -6.67 23.42 -6.62
C THR A 131 -5.82 23.64 -5.37
N PHE A 132 -5.20 22.60 -4.84
CA PHE A 132 -4.35 22.70 -3.66
C PHE A 132 -2.98 22.08 -3.92
N GLU A 133 -2.00 22.51 -3.12
CA GLU A 133 -0.60 22.10 -3.27
C GLU A 133 -0.13 21.34 -2.02
N ILE A 134 0.66 20.31 -2.25
CA ILE A 134 1.26 19.47 -1.22
C ILE A 134 2.74 19.22 -1.53
N GLU A 135 3.59 19.24 -0.52
CA GLU A 135 4.96 18.76 -0.66
C GLU A 135 5.01 17.29 -0.30
N VAL A 136 5.66 16.51 -1.15
CA VAL A 136 5.72 15.06 -1.00
C VAL A 136 7.13 14.53 -1.21
N LYS A 137 7.41 13.39 -0.59
CA LYS A 137 8.64 12.62 -0.80
C LYS A 137 8.31 11.22 -1.30
N CYS A 138 8.89 10.83 -2.43
CA CYS A 138 8.74 9.48 -2.97
C CYS A 138 9.32 8.46 -1.99
N ARG A 139 8.56 7.40 -1.70
CA ARG A 139 8.95 6.30 -0.80
C ARG A 139 9.23 5.01 -1.54
N TRP A 140 8.56 4.78 -2.66
CA TRP A 140 8.76 3.62 -3.51
C TRP A 140 8.29 3.94 -4.92
N THR A 141 8.86 3.23 -5.89
CA THR A 141 8.37 3.19 -7.25
C THR A 141 8.21 1.74 -7.67
N LYS A 142 7.22 1.51 -8.53
CA LYS A 142 6.94 0.22 -9.14
C LYS A 142 6.92 0.46 -10.64
N ALA A 143 7.98 0.02 -11.31
CA ALA A 143 7.98 -0.08 -12.75
C ALA A 143 7.01 -1.17 -13.17
N ASN A 144 6.14 -0.85 -14.12
CA ASN A 144 5.31 -1.85 -14.75
C ASN A 144 6.05 -2.38 -16.00
N ASN A 145 6.12 -3.71 -16.12
CA ASN A 145 6.79 -4.37 -17.24
C ASN A 145 5.86 -4.52 -18.45
N ASP A 146 4.58 -4.18 -18.28
CA ASP A 146 3.62 -4.14 -19.36
C ASP A 146 3.73 -2.79 -20.06
N ALA A 147 3.84 -2.79 -21.39
CA ALA A 147 3.95 -1.56 -22.17
C ALA A 147 2.66 -0.71 -22.11
N GLU A 148 1.55 -1.31 -21.67
CA GLU A 148 0.25 -0.64 -21.58
C GLU A 148 -0.04 -0.02 -20.19
N GLU A 149 0.70 -0.40 -19.15
CA GLU A 149 0.50 0.17 -17.80
C GLU A 149 1.55 1.22 -17.46
N GLU A 150 1.12 2.36 -16.94
CA GLU A 150 2.03 3.42 -16.51
C GLU A 150 2.76 3.05 -15.20
N ASP A 151 3.91 3.71 -14.98
CA ASP A 151 4.66 3.57 -13.74
C ASP A 151 3.87 4.12 -12.55
N VAL A 152 3.96 3.43 -11.41
CA VAL A 152 3.28 3.85 -10.17
C VAL A 152 4.31 4.20 -9.11
N ALA A 153 4.12 5.34 -8.45
CA ALA A 153 4.95 5.80 -7.35
C ALA A 153 4.13 6.10 -6.10
N GLY A 154 4.68 5.75 -4.94
CA GLY A 154 4.08 6.05 -3.64
C GLY A 154 4.79 7.19 -2.96
N PHE A 155 4.00 8.14 -2.45
CA PHE A 155 4.48 9.37 -1.87
C PHE A 155 4.02 9.54 -0.43
N GLU A 156 4.88 10.09 0.41
CA GLU A 156 4.53 10.59 1.75
C GLU A 156 4.39 12.10 1.70
N ILE A 157 3.35 12.63 2.33
CA ILE A 157 3.14 14.09 2.47
C ILE A 157 4.10 14.59 3.56
N THR A 158 5.04 15.44 3.16
CA THR A 158 6.02 16.05 4.09
C THR A 158 5.57 17.40 4.58
N SER A 159 4.82 18.15 3.78
CA SER A 159 4.24 19.44 4.15
C SER A 159 2.92 19.68 3.42
N ILE A 160 1.96 20.28 4.11
CA ILE A 160 0.64 20.64 3.58
C ILE A 160 0.11 21.85 4.36
N SER A 161 -0.44 22.83 3.65
CA SER A 161 -1.08 23.98 4.30
C SER A 161 -2.39 23.58 4.96
N THR A 162 -2.85 24.32 5.97
CA THR A 162 -4.12 24.02 6.65
C THR A 162 -5.30 23.96 5.68
N GLY A 163 -5.41 24.93 4.76
CA GLY A 163 -6.49 24.93 3.76
C GLY A 163 -6.40 23.74 2.79
N ALA A 164 -5.19 23.35 2.36
CA ALA A 164 -5.00 22.17 1.53
C ALA A 164 -5.35 20.87 2.27
N PHE A 165 -5.10 20.81 3.58
CA PHE A 165 -5.46 19.67 4.41
C PHE A 165 -6.98 19.51 4.55
N ASP A 166 -7.72 20.61 4.68
CA ASP A 166 -9.19 20.57 4.73
C ASP A 166 -9.78 20.01 3.42
N GLU A 167 -9.23 20.40 2.26
CA GLU A 167 -9.62 19.83 0.96
C GLU A 167 -9.28 18.34 0.84
N LEU A 168 -8.09 17.96 1.31
CA LEU A 168 -7.67 16.57 1.38
C LEU A 168 -8.63 15.72 2.23
N GLU A 169 -9.09 16.23 3.37
CA GLU A 169 -10.06 15.53 4.22
C GLU A 169 -11.42 15.36 3.53
N LYS A 170 -11.90 16.37 2.78
CA LYS A 170 -13.14 16.26 2.01
C LYS A 170 -13.06 15.12 1.01
N ILE A 171 -11.92 14.98 0.32
CA ILE A 171 -11.65 13.88 -0.61
C ILE A 171 -11.65 12.53 0.10
N ILE A 172 -10.99 12.42 1.26
CA ILE A 172 -10.86 11.14 1.99
C ILE A 172 -12.19 10.64 2.55
N LYS A 173 -13.10 11.55 2.93
CA LYS A 173 -14.41 11.23 3.53
C LYS A 173 -15.48 10.86 2.49
N HIS A 174 -15.26 11.16 1.21
CA HIS A 174 -16.20 10.88 0.12
C HIS A 174 -16.00 9.49 -0.51
#